data_AF-A0A1B6E2P4-F1
#
_entry.id   AF-A0A1B6E2P4-F1
#
_cell.length_a   1.000
_cell.length_b   1.000
_cell.length_c   1.000
_cell.angle_alpha   90.00
_cell.angle_beta   90.00
_cell.angle_gamma   90.00
#
_symmetry.space_group_name_H-M   'P 1'
#
loop_
_entity.id
_entity.type
_entity.pdbx_description
1 polymer ?
#
loop_
_entity_poly.entity_id
_entity_poly.type
_entity_poly.pdbx_seq_one_letter_code
_entity_poly.pdbx_strand_id
1 'polypeptide(L)'
;MSLWAKLQQLPGDALQQVRGMYGEHFPIEVRHFMAPWIEEKMWTDIDPDNPQHEQYATNLVTSMIQELETKANSMISNNDLYLTKLKLMEAANMFRQRYSQSPLNLFRIMKHCLNNEMKLLHQIETVGGGMHYQGLITDTNAAEIIQQLESFRNNTLETGEELRQIEQEQESFALQCHDCSKLNAHITHLLTLENTPQNLELQRTYRSKKEALDLQLNQK
;
A
#
# COMPACT_ATOMS: atom_id res chain seq x y z
N MET A 1 -6.80 29.22 -21.22
CA MET A 1 -7.93 28.54 -20.56
C MET A 1 -7.35 27.41 -19.72
N SER A 2 -7.69 27.32 -18.43
CA SER A 2 -7.16 26.28 -17.54
C SER A 2 -7.57 24.88 -18.01
N LEU A 3 -6.81 23.86 -17.63
CA LEU A 3 -7.15 22.46 -17.85
C LEU A 3 -8.55 22.16 -17.31
N TRP A 4 -8.81 22.62 -16.07
CA TRP A 4 -10.11 22.45 -15.44
C TRP A 4 -11.26 23.07 -16.23
N ALA A 5 -11.08 24.29 -16.75
CA ALA A 5 -12.12 24.95 -17.52
C ALA A 5 -12.44 24.21 -18.83
N LYS A 6 -11.46 23.55 -19.46
CA LYS A 6 -11.70 22.68 -20.62
C LYS A 6 -12.52 21.44 -20.23
N LEU A 7 -12.19 20.79 -19.11
CA LEU A 7 -12.92 19.61 -18.63
C LEU A 7 -14.37 19.92 -18.28
N GLN A 8 -14.65 21.09 -17.71
CA GLN A 8 -16.01 21.52 -17.37
C GLN A 8 -16.91 21.74 -18.59
N GLN A 9 -16.33 21.92 -19.78
CA GLN A 9 -17.07 22.07 -21.03
C GLN A 9 -17.37 20.73 -21.72
N LEU A 10 -16.89 19.61 -21.17
CA LEU A 10 -17.13 18.30 -21.75
C LEU A 10 -18.60 17.89 -21.64
N PRO A 11 -19.18 17.26 -22.68
CA PRO A 11 -20.58 16.85 -22.68
C PRO A 11 -20.79 15.49 -22.00
N GLY A 12 -21.97 15.31 -21.39
CA GLY A 12 -22.54 14.01 -21.01
C GLY A 12 -21.57 13.07 -20.26
N ASP A 13 -21.32 11.90 -20.85
CA ASP A 13 -20.54 10.81 -20.26
C ASP A 13 -19.09 11.21 -19.96
N ALA A 14 -18.49 12.08 -20.77
CA ALA A 14 -17.12 12.54 -20.53
C ALA A 14 -17.02 13.36 -19.22
N LEU A 15 -18.04 14.17 -18.91
CA LEU A 15 -18.11 14.88 -17.64
C LEU A 15 -18.35 13.92 -16.47
N GLN A 16 -19.08 12.81 -16.68
CA GLN A 16 -19.24 11.76 -15.67
C GLN A 16 -17.91 11.04 -15.39
N GLN A 17 -17.09 10.79 -16.41
CA GLN A 17 -15.75 10.25 -16.22
C GLN A 17 -14.88 11.20 -15.40
N VAL A 18 -14.92 12.52 -15.68
CA VAL A 18 -14.22 13.53 -14.86
C VAL A 18 -14.69 13.44 -13.40
N ARG A 19 -15.99 13.33 -13.14
CA ARG A 19 -16.50 13.17 -11.76
C ARG A 19 -15.98 11.90 -11.08
N GLY A 20 -15.87 10.80 -11.82
CA GLY A 20 -15.35 9.53 -11.33
C GLY A 20 -13.85 9.54 -10.98
N MET A 21 -13.09 10.54 -11.42
CA MET A 21 -11.66 10.68 -11.08
C MET A 21 -11.43 11.20 -9.64
N TYR A 22 -12.46 11.73 -8.99
CA TYR A 22 -12.36 12.32 -7.66
C TYR A 22 -13.19 11.54 -6.66
N GLY A 23 -12.67 11.40 -5.45
CA GLY A 23 -13.30 10.65 -4.37
C GLY A 23 -12.87 11.16 -3.01
N GLU A 24 -13.06 10.35 -1.97
CA GLU A 24 -12.74 10.73 -0.58
C GLU A 24 -11.28 11.18 -0.42
N HIS A 25 -10.34 10.56 -1.14
CA HIS A 25 -8.91 10.83 -1.02
C HIS A 25 -8.48 12.17 -1.62
N PHE A 26 -9.25 12.67 -2.60
CA PHE A 26 -9.05 13.96 -3.25
C PHE A 26 -10.39 14.48 -3.81
N PRO A 27 -11.15 15.27 -3.02
CA PRO A 27 -12.49 15.70 -3.40
C PRO A 27 -12.51 16.64 -4.62
N ILE A 28 -13.57 16.52 -5.43
CA ILE A 28 -13.73 17.36 -6.64
C ILE A 28 -13.86 18.85 -6.31
N GLU A 29 -14.42 19.19 -5.14
CA GLU A 29 -14.50 20.56 -4.66
C GLU A 29 -13.10 21.17 -4.49
N VAL A 30 -12.15 20.40 -3.95
CA VAL A 30 -10.75 20.84 -3.83
C VAL A 30 -10.19 21.08 -5.22
N ARG A 31 -10.32 20.12 -6.15
CA ARG A 31 -9.85 20.30 -7.53
C ARG A 31 -10.43 21.55 -8.19
N HIS A 32 -11.73 21.79 -8.01
CA HIS A 32 -12.45 22.92 -8.61
C HIS A 32 -11.96 24.25 -8.06
N PHE A 33 -11.97 24.42 -6.73
CA PHE A 33 -11.60 25.69 -6.11
C PHE A 33 -10.09 25.94 -6.15
N MET A 34 -9.26 24.90 -6.11
CA MET A 34 -7.81 25.03 -6.15
C MET A 34 -7.23 24.95 -7.57
N ALA A 35 -8.06 24.89 -8.61
CA ALA A 35 -7.60 24.70 -9.99
C ALA A 35 -6.44 25.63 -10.41
N PRO A 36 -6.50 26.95 -10.18
CA PRO A 36 -5.40 27.83 -10.58
C PRO A 36 -4.08 27.51 -9.87
N TRP A 37 -4.13 27.19 -8.57
CA TRP A 37 -2.94 26.90 -7.78
C TRP A 37 -2.34 25.54 -8.18
N ILE A 38 -3.18 24.52 -8.32
CA ILE A 38 -2.77 23.17 -8.69
C ILE A 38 -2.11 23.19 -10.07
N GLU A 39 -2.76 23.83 -11.04
CA GLU A 39 -2.24 23.93 -12.40
C GLU A 39 -1.06 24.90 -12.54
N GLU A 40 -0.72 25.69 -11.52
CA GLU A 40 0.52 26.47 -11.54
C GLU A 40 1.69 25.63 -11.00
N LYS A 41 1.46 24.91 -9.91
CA LYS A 41 2.54 24.26 -9.16
C LYS A 41 2.84 22.83 -9.60
N MET A 42 1.84 22.07 -10.05
CA MET A 42 1.98 20.63 -10.29
C MET A 42 2.61 20.23 -11.63
N TRP A 43 2.80 21.17 -12.57
CA TRP A 43 3.49 20.90 -13.84
C TRP A 43 5.02 20.91 -13.73
N THR A 44 5.54 21.23 -12.55
CA THR A 44 6.96 21.11 -12.28
C THR A 44 7.39 19.65 -12.41
N ASP A 45 8.54 19.41 -13.03
CA ASP A 45 9.07 18.05 -13.28
C ASP A 45 9.66 17.46 -11.99
N ILE A 46 8.75 17.16 -11.05
CA ILE A 46 9.05 16.60 -9.75
C ILE A 46 8.74 15.12 -9.82
N ASP A 47 9.80 14.33 -9.75
CA ASP A 47 9.71 12.90 -9.48
C ASP A 47 9.55 12.64 -7.97
N PRO A 48 8.39 12.16 -7.49
CA PRO A 48 8.18 11.86 -6.08
C PRO A 48 8.99 10.64 -5.58
N ASP A 49 9.59 9.86 -6.48
CA ASP A 49 10.41 8.70 -6.14
C ASP A 49 11.91 9.06 -6.12
N ASN A 50 12.26 10.29 -6.53
CA ASN A 50 13.61 10.83 -6.39
C ASN A 50 13.80 11.46 -5.00
N PRO A 51 14.73 10.96 -4.17
CA PRO A 51 15.00 11.51 -2.83
C PRO A 51 15.35 13.00 -2.82
N GLN A 52 15.90 13.54 -3.91
CA GLN A 52 16.25 14.96 -4.02
C GLN A 52 15.01 15.86 -4.12
N HIS A 53 13.89 15.33 -4.59
CA HIS A 53 12.65 16.06 -4.80
C HIS A 53 11.65 15.87 -3.65
N GLU A 54 11.85 14.88 -2.78
CA GLU A 54 10.95 14.53 -1.68
C GLU A 54 10.67 15.73 -0.76
N GLN A 55 11.71 16.47 -0.37
CA GLN A 55 11.56 17.65 0.49
C GLN A 55 10.75 18.75 -0.18
N TYR A 56 10.99 18.99 -1.47
CA TYR A 56 10.23 19.99 -2.23
C TYR A 56 8.76 19.56 -2.35
N ALA A 57 8.48 18.32 -2.71
CA ALA A 57 7.13 17.80 -2.86
C ALA A 57 6.35 17.82 -1.52
N THR A 58 7.03 17.51 -0.42
CA THR A 58 6.47 17.60 0.93
C THR A 58 6.11 19.05 1.31
N ASN A 59 7.00 20.00 1.01
CA ASN A 59 6.73 21.42 1.22
C ASN A 59 5.57 21.89 0.35
N LEU A 60 5.50 21.43 -0.90
CA LEU A 60 4.42 21.77 -1.82
C LEU A 60 3.05 21.30 -1.30
N VAL A 61 2.97 20.08 -0.78
CA VAL A 61 1.75 19.56 -0.14
C VAL A 61 1.37 20.40 1.08
N THR A 62 2.36 20.77 1.91
CA THR A 62 2.11 21.65 3.06
C THR A 62 1.55 23.01 2.62
N SER A 63 2.15 23.63 1.61
CA SER A 63 1.69 24.90 1.03
C SER A 63 0.29 24.77 0.41
N MET A 64 -0.02 23.64 -0.23
CA MET A 64 -1.33 23.36 -0.81
C MET A 64 -2.43 23.40 0.25
N ILE A 65 -2.21 22.71 1.38
CA ILE A 65 -3.19 22.66 2.48
C ILE A 65 -3.38 24.05 3.09
N GLN A 66 -2.30 24.82 3.27
CA GLN A 66 -2.37 26.20 3.75
C GLN A 66 -3.15 27.12 2.80
N GLU A 67 -2.91 27.00 1.50
CA GLU A 67 -3.64 27.75 0.48
C GLU A 67 -5.12 27.37 0.46
N LEU A 68 -5.44 26.08 0.58
CA LEU A 68 -6.82 25.58 0.65
C LEU A 68 -7.59 26.17 1.84
N GLU A 69 -6.97 26.22 3.01
CA GLU A 69 -7.56 26.86 4.19
C GLU A 69 -7.72 28.37 4.03
N THR A 70 -6.69 29.03 3.49
CA THR A 70 -6.73 30.47 3.21
C THR A 70 -7.89 30.79 2.27
N LYS A 71 -8.05 29.97 1.22
CA LYS A 71 -9.15 30.06 0.28
C LYS A 71 -10.50 29.82 0.94
N ALA A 72 -10.64 28.77 1.75
CA ALA A 72 -11.89 28.50 2.48
C ALA A 72 -12.25 29.64 3.44
N ASN A 73 -11.27 30.19 4.16
CA ASN A 73 -11.48 31.31 5.09
C ASN A 73 -11.81 32.62 4.36
N SER A 74 -11.30 32.85 3.16
CA SER A 74 -11.68 34.03 2.36
C SER A 74 -13.18 34.06 1.99
N MET A 75 -13.87 32.92 2.05
CA MET A 75 -15.30 32.80 1.73
C MET A 75 -16.23 33.26 2.86
N ILE A 76 -15.70 33.72 4.00
CA ILE A 76 -16.46 34.14 5.20
C ILE A 76 -17.53 35.19 4.90
N SER A 77 -17.30 36.08 3.92
CA SER A 77 -18.19 37.19 3.61
C SER A 77 -19.35 36.84 2.66
N ASN A 78 -19.40 35.60 2.13
CA ASN A 78 -20.42 35.20 1.16
C ASN A 78 -21.30 34.07 1.72
N ASN A 79 -22.52 34.42 2.16
CA ASN A 79 -23.49 33.47 2.73
C ASN A 79 -23.80 32.30 1.78
N ASP A 80 -23.74 32.51 0.47
CA ASP A 80 -24.05 31.47 -0.52
C ASP A 80 -22.95 30.40 -0.64
N LEU A 81 -21.75 30.67 -0.11
CA LEU A 81 -20.60 29.77 -0.15
C LEU A 81 -20.33 29.06 1.18
N TYR A 82 -21.23 29.16 2.16
CA TYR A 82 -21.04 28.54 3.48
C TYR A 82 -20.78 27.04 3.40
N LEU A 83 -21.59 26.30 2.64
CA LEU A 83 -21.41 24.85 2.47
C LEU A 83 -20.08 24.50 1.78
N THR A 84 -19.71 25.28 0.77
CA THR A 84 -18.43 25.14 0.07
C THR A 84 -17.26 25.33 1.03
N LYS A 85 -17.30 26.37 1.86
CA LYS A 85 -16.29 26.60 2.89
C LYS A 85 -16.16 25.40 3.81
N LEU A 86 -17.29 24.86 4.30
CA LEU A 86 -17.28 23.70 5.19
C LEU A 86 -16.57 22.51 4.55
N LYS A 87 -16.94 22.17 3.31
CA LYS A 87 -16.31 21.07 2.56
C LYS A 87 -14.81 21.26 2.33
N LEU A 88 -14.37 22.48 2.01
CA LEU A 88 -12.95 22.76 1.79
C LEU A 88 -12.16 22.68 3.11
N MET A 89 -12.73 23.13 4.22
CA MET A 89 -12.13 22.98 5.55
C MET A 89 -12.07 21.51 5.99
N GLU A 90 -13.13 20.73 5.76
CA GLU A 90 -13.13 19.29 6.02
C GLU A 90 -12.04 18.58 5.21
N ALA A 91 -11.91 18.90 3.92
CA ALA A 91 -10.87 18.35 3.07
C ALA A 91 -9.46 18.73 3.56
N ALA A 92 -9.23 19.98 3.97
CA ALA A 92 -7.95 20.41 4.52
C ALA A 92 -7.59 19.64 5.81
N ASN A 93 -8.54 19.50 6.73
CA ASN A 93 -8.37 18.72 7.95
C ASN A 93 -8.07 17.25 7.64
N MET A 94 -8.83 16.66 6.71
CA MET A 94 -8.60 15.28 6.25
C MET A 94 -7.21 15.12 5.67
N PHE A 95 -6.73 16.06 4.85
CA PHE A 95 -5.39 16.00 4.28
C PHE A 95 -4.29 16.05 5.35
N ARG A 96 -4.43 16.92 6.37
CA ARG A 96 -3.47 16.97 7.49
C ARG A 96 -3.42 15.66 8.24
N GLN A 97 -4.58 15.08 8.55
CA GLN A 97 -4.65 13.84 9.33
C GLN A 97 -4.12 12.66 8.52
N ARG A 98 -4.64 12.47 7.31
CA ARG A 98 -4.37 11.29 6.47
C ARG A 98 -2.96 11.27 5.89
N TYR A 99 -2.41 12.42 5.51
CA TYR A 99 -1.13 12.51 4.81
C TYR A 99 0.00 13.07 5.67
N SER A 100 -0.20 13.23 6.99
CA SER A 100 0.86 13.70 7.91
C SER A 100 2.14 12.85 7.87
N GLN A 101 1.99 11.53 7.83
CA GLN A 101 3.11 10.58 7.82
C GLN A 101 3.70 10.35 6.42
N SER A 102 2.94 10.66 5.37
CA SER A 102 3.39 10.49 3.98
C SER A 102 2.73 11.53 3.07
N PRO A 103 3.23 12.78 3.07
CA PRO A 103 2.70 13.87 2.25
C PRO A 103 2.79 13.56 0.75
N LEU A 104 3.83 12.81 0.34
CA LEU A 104 4.03 12.40 -1.05
C LEU A 104 2.86 11.61 -1.63
N ASN A 105 2.09 10.89 -0.80
CA ASN A 105 0.91 10.16 -1.29
C ASN A 105 -0.15 11.12 -1.85
N LEU A 106 -0.40 12.25 -1.19
CA LEU A 106 -1.31 13.28 -1.72
C LEU A 106 -0.77 13.89 -3.01
N PHE A 107 0.54 14.17 -3.07
CA PHE A 107 1.18 14.66 -4.29
C PHE A 107 1.00 13.68 -5.47
N ARG A 108 1.22 12.37 -5.24
CA ARG A 108 1.01 11.32 -6.25
C ARG A 108 -0.44 11.26 -6.72
N ILE A 109 -1.40 11.33 -5.80
CA ILE A 109 -2.84 11.34 -6.13
C ILE A 109 -3.16 12.54 -7.02
N MET A 110 -2.71 13.75 -6.65
CA MET A 110 -2.95 14.95 -7.44
C MET A 110 -2.32 14.85 -8.83
N LYS A 111 -1.07 14.38 -8.94
CA LYS A 111 -0.39 14.19 -10.23
C LYS A 111 -1.12 13.15 -11.09
N HIS A 112 -1.61 12.07 -10.47
CA HIS A 112 -2.40 11.05 -11.15
C HIS A 112 -3.71 11.60 -11.71
N CYS A 113 -4.47 12.37 -10.92
CA CYS A 113 -5.70 13.03 -11.38
C CYS A 113 -5.41 13.92 -12.60
N LEU A 114 -4.41 14.81 -12.52
CA LEU A 114 -4.05 15.72 -13.63
C LEU A 114 -3.62 14.97 -14.89
N ASN A 115 -2.89 13.86 -14.74
CA ASN A 115 -2.49 13.03 -15.88
C ASN A 115 -3.71 12.36 -16.54
N ASN A 116 -4.67 11.87 -15.76
CA ASN A 116 -5.89 11.28 -16.31
C ASN A 116 -6.80 12.33 -16.95
N GLU A 117 -6.89 13.53 -16.36
CA GLU A 117 -7.55 14.68 -16.95
C GLU A 117 -6.99 15.01 -18.35
N MET A 118 -5.66 15.08 -18.47
CA MET A 118 -4.99 15.34 -19.75
C MET A 118 -5.18 14.19 -20.74
N LYS A 119 -5.08 12.94 -20.30
CA LYS A 119 -5.33 11.76 -21.15
C LYS A 119 -6.75 11.77 -21.69
N LEU A 120 -7.75 12.08 -20.85
CA LEU A 120 -9.14 12.15 -21.27
C LEU A 120 -9.35 13.23 -22.34
N LEU A 121 -8.81 14.43 -22.14
CA LEU A 121 -8.90 15.49 -23.16
C LEU A 121 -8.23 15.07 -24.47
N HIS A 122 -7.04 14.49 -24.39
CA HIS A 122 -6.33 14.05 -25.59
C HIS A 122 -7.07 12.94 -26.35
N GLN A 123 -7.71 12.00 -25.64
CA GLN A 123 -8.54 10.97 -26.24
C GLN A 123 -9.76 11.58 -26.97
N ILE A 124 -10.39 12.59 -26.38
CA ILE A 124 -11.53 13.30 -27.00
C ILE A 124 -11.08 14.08 -28.25
N GLU A 125 -9.92 14.73 -28.20
CA GLU A 125 -9.35 15.47 -29.33
C GLU A 125 -8.94 14.53 -30.48
N THR A 126 -8.39 13.36 -30.15
CA THR A 126 -7.88 12.39 -31.15
C THR A 126 -8.99 11.61 -31.85
N VAL A 127 -10.07 11.27 -31.14
CA VAL A 127 -11.19 10.48 -31.68
C VAL A 127 -12.17 11.33 -32.51
N GLY A 128 -12.00 12.66 -32.53
CA GLY A 128 -12.76 13.53 -33.43
C GLY A 128 -14.25 13.54 -33.12
N GLY A 129 -14.63 14.19 -32.02
CA GLY A 129 -15.96 14.80 -31.87
C GLY A 129 -17.16 13.94 -32.28
N GLY A 130 -17.38 12.82 -31.59
CA GLY A 130 -18.64 12.10 -31.65
C GLY A 130 -18.50 10.63 -32.00
N MET A 131 -19.25 9.80 -31.27
CA MET A 131 -19.48 8.37 -31.47
C MET A 131 -18.45 7.43 -30.79
N HIS A 132 -18.97 6.67 -29.81
CA HIS A 132 -18.35 5.58 -29.02
C HIS A 132 -17.36 5.96 -27.90
N TYR A 133 -17.90 6.51 -26.81
CA TYR A 133 -17.19 6.67 -25.52
C TYR A 133 -17.29 5.44 -24.59
N GLN A 134 -17.86 4.33 -25.06
CA GLN A 134 -18.33 3.26 -24.17
C GLN A 134 -17.40 2.04 -24.04
N GLY A 135 -16.15 2.06 -24.54
CA GLY A 135 -15.39 0.80 -24.49
C GLY A 135 -13.88 0.77 -24.67
N LEU A 136 -13.14 1.88 -24.78
CA LEU A 136 -11.71 1.78 -25.10
C LEU A 136 -10.72 2.02 -23.96
N ILE A 137 -11.14 2.58 -22.81
CA ILE A 137 -10.19 3.01 -21.76
C ILE A 137 -10.30 2.15 -20.49
N THR A 138 -11.33 1.32 -20.37
CA THR A 138 -11.58 0.53 -19.17
C THR A 138 -11.03 -0.89 -19.21
N ASP A 139 -10.65 -1.45 -20.36
CA ASP A 139 -10.34 -2.89 -20.41
C ASP A 139 -8.88 -3.22 -20.09
N THR A 140 -7.89 -2.54 -20.68
CA THR A 140 -6.49 -2.96 -20.51
C THR A 140 -5.93 -2.65 -19.13
N ASN A 141 -6.15 -1.44 -18.62
CA ASN A 141 -5.64 -1.05 -17.29
C ASN A 141 -6.41 -1.74 -16.16
N ALA A 142 -7.73 -1.96 -16.32
CA ALA A 142 -8.48 -2.69 -15.31
C ALA A 142 -8.13 -4.18 -15.32
N ALA A 143 -7.96 -4.79 -16.50
CA ALA A 143 -7.50 -6.17 -16.62
C ALA A 143 -6.10 -6.35 -16.03
N GLU A 144 -5.17 -5.41 -16.27
CA GLU A 144 -3.83 -5.44 -15.69
C GLU A 144 -3.86 -5.30 -14.16
N ILE A 145 -4.70 -4.40 -13.62
CA ILE A 145 -4.91 -4.25 -12.18
C ILE A 145 -5.52 -5.53 -11.58
N ILE A 146 -6.52 -6.14 -12.23
CA ILE A 146 -7.13 -7.40 -11.79
C ILE A 146 -6.08 -8.52 -11.80
N GLN A 147 -5.26 -8.62 -12.84
CA GLN A 147 -4.19 -9.60 -12.93
C GLN A 147 -3.14 -9.41 -11.83
N GLN A 148 -2.75 -8.16 -11.54
CA GLN A 148 -1.83 -7.86 -10.43
C GLN A 148 -2.45 -8.21 -9.07
N LEU A 149 -3.74 -7.92 -8.86
CA LEU A 149 -4.47 -8.31 -7.64
C LEU A 149 -4.54 -9.83 -7.47
N GLU A 150 -4.79 -10.57 -8.56
CA GLU A 150 -4.76 -12.03 -8.56
C GLU A 150 -3.36 -12.56 -8.23
N SER A 151 -2.31 -11.97 -8.80
CA SER A 151 -0.94 -12.31 -8.46
C SER A 151 -0.63 -12.06 -6.98
N PHE A 152 -1.01 -10.91 -6.43
CA PHE A 152 -0.82 -10.62 -5.00
C PHE A 152 -1.57 -11.62 -4.12
N ARG A 153 -2.81 -11.97 -4.49
CA ARG A 153 -3.60 -12.96 -3.78
C ARG A 153 -2.93 -14.34 -3.80
N ASN A 154 -2.41 -14.76 -4.96
CA ASN A 154 -1.71 -16.04 -5.08
C ASN A 154 -0.43 -16.07 -4.25
N ASN A 155 0.39 -15.02 -4.32
CA ASN A 155 1.60 -14.90 -3.51
C ASN A 155 1.27 -14.93 -2.02
N THR A 156 0.19 -14.26 -1.59
CA THR A 156 -0.25 -14.26 -0.19
C THR A 156 -0.65 -15.67 0.27
N LEU A 157 -1.32 -16.44 -0.58
CA LEU A 157 -1.68 -17.83 -0.29
C LEU A 157 -0.43 -18.73 -0.21
N GLU A 158 0.50 -18.58 -1.16
CA GLU A 158 1.75 -19.34 -1.18
C GLU A 158 2.60 -19.07 0.06
N THR A 159 2.80 -17.80 0.41
CA THR A 159 3.48 -17.42 1.67
C THR A 159 2.75 -17.97 2.89
N GLY A 160 1.41 -18.04 2.86
CA GLY A 160 0.62 -18.65 3.92
C GLY A 160 0.88 -20.16 4.08
N GLU A 161 1.03 -20.89 2.98
CA GLU A 161 1.38 -22.32 3.00
C GLU A 161 2.83 -22.55 3.43
N GLU A 162 3.77 -21.74 2.95
CA GLU A 162 5.18 -21.78 3.38
C GLU A 162 5.30 -21.53 4.89
N LEU A 163 4.57 -20.53 5.41
CA LEU A 163 4.53 -20.23 6.84
C LEU A 163 4.05 -21.46 7.63
N ARG A 164 2.99 -22.11 7.17
CA ARG A 164 2.43 -23.30 7.81
C ARG A 164 3.41 -24.48 7.80
N GLN A 165 4.15 -24.64 6.71
CA GLN A 165 5.20 -25.66 6.61
C GLN A 165 6.32 -25.37 7.62
N ILE A 166 6.79 -24.13 7.69
CA ILE A 166 7.84 -23.72 8.63
C ILE A 166 7.38 -23.93 10.08
N GLU A 167 6.13 -23.60 10.41
CA GLU A 167 5.55 -23.86 11.74
C GLU A 167 5.58 -25.36 12.08
N GLN A 168 5.18 -26.23 11.14
CA GLN A 168 5.22 -27.68 11.34
C GLN A 168 6.66 -28.21 11.51
N GLU A 169 7.61 -27.68 10.73
CA GLU A 169 9.03 -28.03 10.86
C GLU A 169 9.60 -27.58 12.20
N GLN A 170 9.21 -26.39 12.67
CA GLN A 170 9.58 -25.86 13.98
C GLN A 170 9.04 -26.73 15.12
N GLU A 171 7.77 -27.14 15.06
CA GLU A 171 7.18 -28.06 16.04
C GLU A 171 7.90 -29.41 16.06
N SER A 172 8.19 -29.97 14.87
CA SER A 172 8.94 -31.22 14.75
C SER A 172 10.35 -31.11 15.37
N PHE A 173 11.04 -30.00 15.10
CA PHE A 173 12.35 -29.72 15.68
C PHE A 173 12.30 -29.58 17.21
N ALA A 174 11.29 -28.87 17.73
CA ALA A 174 11.10 -28.71 19.17
C ALA A 174 10.87 -30.07 19.87
N LEU A 175 10.09 -30.96 19.26
CA LEU A 175 9.88 -32.33 19.76
C LEU A 175 11.19 -33.13 19.79
N GLN A 176 11.99 -33.05 18.72
CA GLN A 176 13.29 -33.74 18.66
C GLN A 176 14.28 -33.21 19.73
N CYS A 177 14.32 -31.90 19.96
CA CYS A 177 15.12 -31.30 21.03
C CYS A 177 14.67 -31.76 22.43
N HIS A 178 13.35 -31.86 22.63
CA HIS A 178 12.78 -32.39 23.88
C HIS A 178 13.17 -33.85 24.10
N ASP A 179 13.07 -34.70 23.07
CA ASP A 179 13.48 -36.10 23.14
C ASP A 179 14.97 -36.24 23.44
N CYS A 180 15.83 -35.41 22.84
CA CYS A 180 17.26 -35.42 23.12
C CYS A 180 17.54 -35.05 24.59
N SER A 181 16.83 -34.04 25.11
CA SER A 181 16.91 -33.63 26.52
C SER A 181 16.48 -34.77 27.47
N LYS A 182 15.39 -35.46 27.15
CA LYS A 182 14.88 -36.61 27.91
C LYS A 182 15.87 -37.77 27.91
N LEU A 183 16.51 -38.04 26.78
CA LEU A 183 17.53 -39.08 26.65
C LEU A 183 18.77 -38.75 27.49
N ASN A 184 19.17 -37.48 27.49
CA ASN A 184 20.30 -37.00 28.29
C ASN A 184 20.03 -37.16 29.79
N ALA A 185 18.79 -36.90 30.24
CA ALA A 185 18.37 -37.15 31.62
C ALA A 185 18.43 -38.64 31.99
N HIS A 186 18.00 -39.55 31.09
CA HIS A 186 18.11 -41.00 31.32
C HIS A 186 19.56 -41.47 31.44
N ILE A 187 20.45 -40.98 30.56
CA ILE A 187 21.89 -41.30 30.63
C ILE A 187 22.48 -40.81 31.96
N THR A 188 22.12 -39.60 32.39
CA THR A 188 22.57 -39.03 33.66
C THR A 188 22.10 -39.86 34.85
N HIS A 189 20.85 -40.31 34.83
CA HIS A 189 20.32 -41.17 35.89
C HIS A 189 21.04 -42.53 35.94
N LEU A 190 21.25 -43.19 34.79
CA LEU A 190 21.97 -44.47 34.73
C LEU A 190 23.42 -44.37 35.26
N LEU A 191 24.06 -43.21 35.14
CA LEU A 191 25.40 -42.97 35.72
C LEU A 191 25.41 -42.98 37.26
N THR A 192 24.26 -42.78 37.91
CA THR A 192 24.11 -42.79 39.37
C THR A 192 23.80 -44.17 39.95
N LEU A 193 23.45 -45.13 39.10
CA LEU A 193 23.12 -46.51 39.50
C LEU A 193 24.37 -47.40 39.55
N GLU A 194 24.24 -48.56 40.20
CA GLU A 194 25.31 -49.56 40.29
C GLU A 194 25.70 -50.10 38.89
N ASN A 195 27.00 -50.34 38.68
CA ASN A 195 27.56 -50.80 37.42
C ASN A 195 27.29 -52.30 37.16
N THR A 196 26.03 -52.65 36.97
CA THR A 196 25.60 -53.97 36.50
C THR A 196 25.81 -54.07 34.97
N PRO A 197 26.20 -55.24 34.42
CA PRO A 197 26.32 -55.43 32.97
C PRO A 197 25.07 -55.01 32.17
N GLN A 198 23.87 -55.18 32.74
CA GLN A 198 22.60 -54.75 32.14
C GLN A 198 22.49 -53.21 32.03
N ASN A 199 22.92 -52.46 33.05
CA ASN A 199 22.90 -51.00 33.05
C ASN A 199 23.91 -50.41 32.06
N LEU A 200 25.07 -51.06 31.92
CA LEU A 200 26.11 -50.69 30.95
C LEU A 200 25.62 -50.84 29.49
N GLU A 201 24.89 -51.91 29.20
CA GLU A 201 24.29 -52.14 27.88
C GLU A 201 23.17 -51.14 27.56
N LEU A 202 22.31 -50.86 28.55
CA LEU A 202 21.27 -49.83 28.43
C LEU A 202 21.87 -48.43 28.18
N GLN A 203 22.95 -48.10 28.89
CA GLN A 203 23.66 -46.83 28.73
C GLN A 203 24.28 -46.68 27.33
N ARG A 204 24.90 -47.73 26.78
CA ARG A 204 25.41 -47.71 25.39
C ARG A 204 24.30 -47.49 24.39
N THR A 205 23.17 -48.16 24.59
CA THR A 205 22.00 -48.03 23.71
C THR A 205 21.44 -46.61 23.71
N TYR A 206 21.29 -45.98 24.88
CA TYR A 206 20.86 -44.58 24.95
C TYR A 206 21.89 -43.62 24.37
N ARG A 207 23.19 -43.81 24.59
CA ARG A 207 24.21 -42.94 23.97
C ARG A 207 24.18 -43.00 22.45
N SER A 208 24.06 -44.20 21.87
CA SER A 208 23.96 -44.38 20.41
C SER A 208 22.70 -43.71 19.84
N LYS A 209 21.55 -43.84 20.53
CA LYS A 209 20.32 -43.13 20.12
C LYS A 209 20.45 -41.62 20.19
N LYS A 210 21.17 -41.09 21.19
CA LYS A 210 21.44 -39.65 21.32
C LYS A 210 22.26 -39.15 20.15
N GLU A 211 23.38 -39.81 19.87
CA GLU A 211 24.29 -39.44 18.78
C GLU A 211 23.58 -39.43 17.43
N ALA A 212 22.71 -40.42 17.17
CA ALA A 212 21.90 -40.45 15.95
C ALA A 212 20.93 -39.25 15.85
N LEU A 213 20.29 -38.88 16.95
CA LEU A 213 19.34 -37.77 17.00
C LEU A 213 20.04 -36.40 16.89
N ASP A 214 21.18 -36.22 17.57
CA ASP A 214 22.02 -35.02 17.46
C ASP A 214 22.57 -34.83 16.05
N LEU A 215 22.93 -35.93 15.36
CA LEU A 215 23.37 -35.88 13.96
C LEU A 215 22.24 -35.44 13.03
N GLN A 216 21.01 -35.89 13.28
CA GLN A 216 19.83 -35.47 12.50
C GLN A 216 19.47 -34.00 12.75
N LEU A 217 19.54 -33.54 14.01
CA LEU A 217 19.28 -32.15 14.38
C LEU A 217 20.31 -31.19 13.77
N ASN A 218 21.58 -31.59 13.64
CA ASN A 218 22.63 -30.77 13.03
C ASN A 218 22.62 -30.76 11.49
N GLN A 219 21.77 -31.55 10.84
CA GLN A 219 21.62 -31.60 9.38
C GLN A 219 20.42 -30.81 8.84
N LYS A 220 19.54 -30.33 9.72
CA LYS A 220 18.41 -29.46 9.40
C LYS A 220 18.78 -28.01 9.63
#